data_AF-A0A4U3LJW9-F1
#
_entry.id   AF-A0A4U3LJW9-F1
#
_cell.length_a   1.000
_cell.length_b   1.000
_cell.length_c   1.000
_cell.angle_alpha   90.00
_cell.angle_beta   90.00
_cell.angle_gamma   90.00
#
_symmetry.space_group_name_H-M   'P 1'
#
loop_
_entity.id
_entity.type
_entity.pdbx_description
1 polymer ?
#
loop_
_entity_poly.entity_id
_entity_poly.type
_entity_poly.pdbx_seq_one_letter_code
_entity_poly.pdbx_strand_id
1 'polypeptide(L)'
;MGRRRVLDGRHLFPRPRRRAPGRLRPLHRHLRRPRAVHQHAGRQPARPVRRQRGAREGQRGAARDACPWQVHERQRSLPHQHRGAAAPARVGRAVHRRGEGRHLVPGRDLARHARVAVRRSGVRDGLSLAREPTRAPGGPASRNEAHETGVIQTLRRLAIGLVVLLIVTAISSADTISEVLRPQPQAAGQVRVVALGDSVTSGHNCNCAAFPQMYGDLLHDRSDVPVLVNNLGVAGLDSNGLLQLLNQRNSPAEQATAAANVVLITIGANDFGDHHDDVTSGQCTGDCVSDEFEQLQVNLGKILDRIHVLRANLPTTILMTGYWNVFKDGDVAKRQYTPSGRIASDQLTVRTNAAIAAAAQADDATYVDIYTPFEDSTDITSLLASDGDHPNAAGHTLIARTLLAATPNPLTASPRQGG
;
A
#
# COMPACT_ATOMS: atom_id res chain seq x y z
N MET A 1 -52.91 -48.59 32.89
CA MET A 1 -51.56 -48.15 32.43
C MET A 1 -50.91 -47.35 33.58
N GLY A 2 -49.62 -47.45 33.94
CA GLY A 2 -48.62 -48.44 33.51
C GLY A 2 -47.16 -48.12 33.96
N ARG A 3 -46.72 -48.64 35.13
CA ARG A 3 -45.34 -48.64 35.71
C ARG A 3 -44.77 -47.25 36.13
N ARG A 4 -43.92 -47.00 37.15
CA ARG A 4 -42.95 -47.69 38.07
C ARG A 4 -41.44 -47.53 37.73
N ARG A 5 -40.66 -47.12 38.77
CA ARG A 5 -39.17 -47.11 38.99
C ARG A 5 -38.41 -45.89 38.40
N VAL A 6 -37.55 -45.10 39.09
CA VAL A 6 -36.58 -45.19 40.25
C VAL A 6 -35.18 -45.69 39.83
N LEU A 7 -34.03 -45.13 40.24
CA LEU A 7 -33.65 -44.14 41.30
C LEU A 7 -33.35 -42.71 40.73
N ASP A 8 -32.53 -41.76 41.24
CA ASP A 8 -31.59 -41.57 42.40
C ASP A 8 -31.42 -40.03 42.68
N GLY A 9 -30.74 -39.47 43.71
CA GLY A 9 -29.90 -40.07 44.76
C GLY A 9 -29.28 -39.17 45.87
N ARG A 10 -28.73 -37.96 45.58
CA ARG A 10 -27.85 -37.23 46.54
C ARG A 10 -28.13 -35.73 46.78
N HIS A 11 -28.13 -35.35 48.06
CA HIS A 11 -28.18 -33.99 48.63
C HIS A 11 -26.76 -33.36 48.67
N LEU A 12 -26.52 -32.03 48.59
CA LEU A 12 -26.82 -30.91 49.51
C LEU A 12 -26.25 -31.12 50.95
N PHE A 13 -25.55 -30.20 51.65
CA PHE A 13 -25.20 -28.78 51.42
C PHE A 13 -23.67 -28.44 51.65
N PRO A 14 -23.17 -27.52 52.54
CA PRO A 14 -22.44 -26.34 52.03
C PRO A 14 -21.04 -26.02 52.64
N ARG A 15 -20.45 -24.91 52.16
CA ARG A 15 -19.15 -24.30 52.57
C ARG A 15 -19.06 -23.92 54.08
N PRO A 16 -17.82 -23.71 54.57
CA PRO A 16 -17.47 -22.37 55.08
C PRO A 16 -16.16 -21.76 54.51
N ARG A 17 -15.96 -20.46 54.73
CA ARG A 17 -14.73 -19.68 54.41
C ARG A 17 -13.96 -19.32 55.69
N ARG A 18 -12.62 -19.20 55.60
CA ARG A 18 -11.60 -18.47 56.44
C ARG A 18 -10.33 -19.34 56.58
N ARG A 19 -9.11 -18.83 56.75
CA ARG A 19 -8.55 -17.45 56.84
C ARG A 19 -7.08 -17.49 56.36
N ALA A 20 -6.49 -16.34 56.03
CA ALA A 20 -5.06 -16.24 55.65
C ALA A 20 -4.12 -16.02 56.86
N PRO A 21 -2.82 -16.29 56.69
CA PRO A 21 -1.73 -15.52 57.32
C PRO A 21 -0.76 -14.93 56.28
N GLY A 22 0.09 -13.97 56.71
CA GLY A 22 1.23 -13.47 55.90
C GLY A 22 1.25 -11.97 55.62
N ARG A 23 1.59 -11.14 56.62
CA ARG A 23 1.95 -9.72 56.40
C ARG A 23 3.44 -9.62 56.04
N LEU A 24 3.77 -9.22 54.81
CA LEU A 24 5.09 -8.66 54.49
C LEU A 24 5.08 -7.14 54.73
N ARG A 25 6.19 -6.60 55.23
CA ARG A 25 6.36 -5.17 55.52
C ARG A 25 6.86 -4.42 54.27
N PRO A 26 6.34 -3.24 53.94
CA PRO A 26 7.01 -2.34 52.99
C PRO A 26 8.29 -1.79 53.64
N LEU A 27 9.42 -1.96 52.96
CA LEU A 27 10.70 -1.36 53.36
C LEU A 27 10.79 0.05 52.77
N HIS A 28 10.50 1.08 53.58
CA HIS A 28 10.93 2.44 53.25
C HIS A 28 12.46 2.48 53.22
N ARG A 29 13.05 2.81 52.06
CA ARG A 29 14.46 3.20 51.97
C ARG A 29 14.56 4.52 51.22
N HIS A 30 15.25 5.48 51.83
CA HIS A 30 15.29 6.85 51.35
C HIS A 30 16.21 7.03 50.13
N LEU A 31 15.78 7.94 49.26
CA LEU A 31 16.60 8.94 48.55
C LEU A 31 18.10 8.64 48.39
N ARG A 32 18.54 8.42 47.14
CA ARG A 32 19.83 8.93 46.66
C ARG A 32 19.76 9.22 45.15
N ARG A 33 19.64 10.52 44.81
CA ARG A 33 19.99 11.01 43.47
C ARG A 33 21.51 10.81 43.26
N PRO A 34 22.01 10.47 42.07
CA PRO A 34 23.41 10.73 41.74
C PRO A 34 23.63 12.26 41.78
N ARG A 35 24.64 12.71 42.53
CA ARG A 35 25.10 14.11 42.48
C ARG A 35 26.04 14.24 41.29
N ALA A 36 25.75 15.17 40.39
CA ALA A 36 26.78 15.71 39.51
C ALA A 36 27.86 16.40 40.36
N VAL A 37 29.11 16.29 39.94
CA VAL A 37 30.24 16.93 40.63
C VAL A 37 30.35 18.37 40.16
N HIS A 38 30.15 19.32 41.07
CA HIS A 38 30.58 20.71 40.87
C HIS A 38 31.78 21.00 41.78
N GLN A 39 32.85 21.49 41.16
CA GLN A 39 33.82 22.35 41.84
C GLN A 39 33.46 23.81 41.55
N HIS A 40 33.53 24.65 42.57
CA HIS A 40 33.59 26.12 42.44
C HIS A 40 35.07 26.54 42.25
N ALA A 41 35.46 27.77 41.90
CA ALA A 41 34.71 29.03 41.91
C ALA A 41 35.24 30.05 40.88
N GLY A 42 34.43 31.05 40.54
CA GLY A 42 34.86 32.24 39.79
C GLY A 42 33.77 33.32 39.76
N ARG A 43 34.04 34.50 40.34
CA ARG A 43 33.22 35.73 40.20
C ARG A 43 33.76 36.54 39.00
N GLN A 44 33.11 37.52 38.35
CA GLN A 44 32.05 38.47 38.74
C GLN A 44 31.17 38.86 37.49
N PRO A 45 30.02 39.55 37.65
CA PRO A 45 29.21 40.05 36.52
C PRO A 45 29.26 41.59 36.33
N ALA A 46 29.30 42.10 35.08
CA ALA A 46 29.00 43.51 34.78
C ALA A 46 28.64 43.83 33.30
N ARG A 47 27.46 44.43 33.11
CA ARG A 47 27.01 45.39 32.04
C ARG A 47 26.87 44.92 30.56
N PRO A 48 25.79 45.34 29.86
CA PRO A 48 25.64 45.23 28.41
C PRO A 48 26.18 46.47 27.66
N VAL A 49 26.59 46.29 26.39
CA VAL A 49 26.97 47.39 25.49
C VAL A 49 25.76 47.84 24.64
N ARG A 50 25.69 49.14 24.37
CA ARG A 50 24.51 49.85 23.85
C ARG A 50 24.57 50.00 22.32
N ARG A 51 23.42 49.99 21.64
CA ARG A 51 23.29 50.44 20.24
C ARG A 51 23.87 51.84 20.07
N GLN A 52 24.64 52.07 19.00
CA GLN A 52 24.75 53.37 18.34
C GLN A 52 24.50 53.20 16.85
N ARG A 53 23.45 53.86 16.34
CA ARG A 53 23.39 54.35 14.96
C ARG A 53 23.73 55.84 15.04
N GLY A 54 24.78 56.26 14.35
CA GLY A 54 25.11 57.65 14.10
C GLY A 54 25.39 57.83 12.62
N ALA A 55 24.92 58.92 12.02
CA ALA A 55 25.09 59.26 10.62
C ALA A 55 25.41 60.76 10.49
N ARG A 56 25.78 61.21 9.28
CA ARG A 56 26.49 62.48 8.95
C ARG A 56 28.00 62.36 9.17
N GLU A 57 28.86 63.02 8.41
CA GLU A 57 28.76 63.83 7.17
C GLU A 57 30.04 63.49 6.35
N GLY A 58 30.22 63.75 5.05
CA GLY A 58 29.50 64.62 4.13
C GLY A 58 30.51 65.47 3.35
N GLN A 59 30.95 65.02 2.16
CA GLN A 59 31.78 65.81 1.23
C GLN A 59 31.20 65.83 -0.18
N ARG A 60 31.57 66.84 -0.97
CA ARG A 60 30.85 67.28 -2.17
C ARG A 60 31.64 67.03 -3.45
N GLY A 61 30.95 66.61 -4.50
CA GLY A 61 31.37 66.70 -5.90
C GLY A 61 30.14 66.94 -6.76
N ALA A 62 30.15 67.98 -7.59
CA ALA A 62 29.11 68.28 -8.56
C ALA A 62 29.61 67.88 -9.97
N ALA A 63 28.82 67.86 -11.05
CA ALA A 63 27.50 68.47 -11.25
C ALA A 63 26.74 67.79 -12.41
N ARG A 64 25.41 68.07 -12.51
CA ARG A 64 24.61 68.28 -13.75
C ARG A 64 24.47 67.09 -14.74
N ASP A 65 23.39 66.94 -15.52
CA ASP A 65 22.17 67.76 -15.72
C ASP A 65 20.88 66.91 -15.52
N ALA A 66 19.69 67.45 -15.84
CA ALA A 66 18.40 66.88 -15.43
C ALA A 66 17.28 66.92 -16.50
N CYS A 67 16.34 65.98 -16.34
CA CYS A 67 14.93 66.00 -16.79
C CYS A 67 14.61 65.67 -18.28
N PRO A 68 13.34 65.26 -18.57
CA PRO A 68 13.04 64.23 -19.60
C PRO A 68 11.94 64.65 -20.60
N TRP A 69 10.98 63.75 -20.92
CA TRP A 69 9.82 63.89 -21.86
C TRP A 69 10.15 63.69 -23.36
N GLN A 70 9.25 63.21 -24.25
CA GLN A 70 8.00 62.45 -24.06
C GLN A 70 7.64 61.59 -25.31
N VAL A 71 6.49 60.89 -25.23
CA VAL A 71 5.75 60.20 -26.31
C VAL A 71 5.60 61.03 -27.59
N HIS A 72 5.63 60.40 -28.77
CA HIS A 72 4.81 60.87 -29.89
C HIS A 72 4.22 59.76 -30.76
N GLU A 73 2.91 59.87 -31.01
CA GLU A 73 2.09 59.07 -31.91
C GLU A 73 1.99 59.73 -33.30
N ARG A 74 1.95 58.95 -34.40
CA ARG A 74 1.28 59.36 -35.66
C ARG A 74 1.03 58.23 -36.67
N GLN A 75 0.00 58.48 -37.51
CA GLN A 75 -0.46 57.71 -38.68
C GLN A 75 0.59 57.78 -39.84
N ARG A 76 0.47 57.12 -41.01
CA ARG A 76 -0.72 56.78 -41.83
C ARG A 76 -0.38 55.88 -43.06
N SER A 77 -1.44 55.35 -43.71
CA SER A 77 -1.57 55.06 -45.18
C SER A 77 -1.30 53.64 -45.72
N LEU A 78 -2.22 53.18 -46.61
CA LEU A 78 -2.14 52.03 -47.52
C LEU A 78 -2.52 52.44 -48.96
N PRO A 79 -2.03 51.71 -49.99
CA PRO A 79 -2.74 51.58 -51.29
C PRO A 79 -3.61 50.32 -51.48
N HIS A 80 -3.30 49.41 -52.43
CA HIS A 80 -4.26 48.66 -53.27
C HIS A 80 -3.63 47.44 -53.99
N GLN A 81 -4.34 46.43 -54.54
CA GLN A 81 -5.75 45.99 -54.37
C GLN A 81 -5.78 44.42 -54.53
N HIS A 82 -6.72 43.64 -55.10
CA HIS A 82 -7.95 43.78 -55.91
C HIS A 82 -9.02 42.75 -55.49
N ARG A 83 -10.29 43.18 -55.57
CA ARG A 83 -11.55 42.49 -56.01
C ARG A 83 -11.62 40.95 -56.08
N GLY A 84 -12.73 40.29 -55.67
CA GLY A 84 -13.93 40.79 -54.98
C GLY A 84 -15.22 39.95 -55.23
N ALA A 85 -16.26 40.23 -54.43
CA ALA A 85 -17.67 39.77 -54.54
C ALA A 85 -17.93 38.23 -54.43
N ALA A 86 -19.08 37.74 -53.93
CA ALA A 86 -20.32 38.39 -53.48
C ALA A 86 -20.99 37.68 -52.29
N ALA A 87 -21.97 38.34 -51.67
CA ALA A 87 -23.04 37.76 -50.85
C ALA A 87 -24.35 38.49 -51.24
N PRO A 88 -25.55 37.97 -50.90
CA PRO A 88 -26.14 38.41 -49.62
C PRO A 88 -27.18 37.47 -48.95
N ALA A 89 -27.54 37.85 -47.71
CA ALA A 89 -28.92 37.89 -47.17
C ALA A 89 -29.70 36.60 -46.74
N ARG A 90 -30.61 36.66 -45.73
CA ARG A 90 -30.73 37.49 -44.49
C ARG A 90 -31.94 37.04 -43.62
N VAL A 91 -31.94 37.42 -42.32
CA VAL A 91 -33.05 37.43 -41.33
C VAL A 91 -33.56 36.05 -40.84
N GLY A 92 -33.84 35.81 -39.54
CA GLY A 92 -33.47 36.56 -38.32
C GLY A 92 -34.54 36.63 -37.21
N ARG A 93 -34.09 36.86 -35.96
CA ARG A 93 -34.84 37.18 -34.71
C ARG A 93 -35.88 36.14 -34.21
N ALA A 94 -36.31 36.11 -32.94
CA ALA A 94 -35.75 36.37 -31.59
C ALA A 94 -36.93 36.34 -30.58
N VAL A 95 -36.72 36.03 -29.28
CA VAL A 95 -37.39 36.62 -28.07
C VAL A 95 -37.05 35.85 -26.77
N HIS A 96 -37.12 36.54 -25.62
CA HIS A 96 -36.77 36.07 -24.26
C HIS A 96 -37.76 35.09 -23.61
N ARG A 97 -37.29 34.41 -22.55
CA ARG A 97 -37.93 34.51 -21.21
C ARG A 97 -36.95 34.33 -20.04
N ARG A 98 -37.41 34.60 -18.81
CA ARG A 98 -36.66 34.57 -17.54
C ARG A 98 -36.99 33.32 -16.70
N GLY A 99 -36.14 33.03 -15.71
CA GLY A 99 -36.31 32.09 -14.59
C GLY A 99 -34.92 31.72 -14.07
N GLU A 100 -34.38 32.44 -13.08
CA GLU A 100 -34.49 32.13 -11.63
C GLU A 100 -33.94 30.74 -11.27
N GLY A 101 -32.96 30.73 -10.36
CA GLY A 101 -32.15 29.54 -10.08
C GLY A 101 -32.39 28.94 -8.69
N ARG A 102 -31.59 27.91 -8.37
CA ARG A 102 -31.33 27.43 -7.00
C ARG A 102 -30.02 26.64 -6.97
N HIS A 103 -29.40 26.58 -5.79
CA HIS A 103 -28.22 25.76 -5.55
C HIS A 103 -28.55 24.27 -5.71
N LEU A 104 -27.58 23.48 -6.20
CA LEU A 104 -27.56 22.03 -6.06
C LEU A 104 -26.29 21.64 -5.30
N VAL A 105 -26.47 20.88 -4.23
CA VAL A 105 -25.39 20.28 -3.43
C VAL A 105 -24.97 18.97 -4.12
N PRO A 106 -23.68 18.78 -4.46
CA PRO A 106 -23.19 17.47 -4.91
C PRO A 106 -23.03 16.55 -3.69
N GLY A 107 -23.97 15.62 -3.51
CA GLY A 107 -23.89 14.63 -2.44
C GLY A 107 -24.73 13.40 -2.76
N ARG A 108 -24.05 12.25 -2.87
CA ARG A 108 -24.61 10.90 -3.12
C ARG A 108 -25.40 10.72 -4.43
N ASP A 109 -24.78 10.07 -5.41
CA ASP A 109 -25.36 8.82 -5.94
C ASP A 109 -24.24 7.93 -6.53
N LEU A 110 -24.03 6.75 -5.92
CA LEU A 110 -23.03 5.77 -6.39
C LEU A 110 -23.65 4.85 -7.45
N ALA A 111 -22.89 4.57 -8.51
CA ALA A 111 -23.35 3.73 -9.62
C ALA A 111 -23.55 2.26 -9.19
N ARG A 112 -24.80 1.92 -8.86
CA ARG A 112 -25.22 0.56 -8.48
C ARG A 112 -24.88 -0.44 -9.59
N HIS A 113 -24.06 -1.44 -9.27
CA HIS A 113 -23.59 -2.45 -10.20
C HIS A 113 -24.73 -3.27 -10.82
N ALA A 114 -24.59 -3.60 -12.11
CA ALA A 114 -25.56 -4.41 -12.83
C ALA A 114 -25.56 -5.86 -12.33
N ARG A 115 -26.70 -6.34 -11.82
CA ARG A 115 -26.89 -7.75 -11.45
C ARG A 115 -27.19 -8.59 -12.70
N VAL A 116 -26.26 -9.48 -13.07
CA VAL A 116 -26.53 -10.49 -14.11
C VAL A 116 -27.51 -11.52 -13.56
N ALA A 117 -28.75 -11.50 -14.05
CA ALA A 117 -29.79 -12.44 -13.67
C ALA A 117 -29.81 -13.66 -14.61
N VAL A 118 -29.48 -14.85 -14.09
CA VAL A 118 -29.59 -16.10 -14.83
C VAL A 118 -31.06 -16.47 -15.02
N ARG A 119 -31.55 -16.40 -16.26
CA ARG A 119 -32.90 -16.84 -16.62
C ARG A 119 -33.02 -18.37 -16.45
N ARG A 120 -33.89 -18.82 -15.57
CA ARG A 120 -34.46 -20.18 -15.63
C ARG A 120 -35.65 -20.18 -16.58
N SER A 121 -35.71 -21.18 -17.46
CA SER A 121 -36.89 -21.53 -18.25
C SER A 121 -37.41 -22.89 -17.78
N GLY A 122 -38.73 -23.07 -17.72
CA GLY A 122 -39.32 -24.37 -17.40
C GLY A 122 -40.84 -24.37 -17.59
N VAL A 123 -41.34 -25.29 -18.43
CA VAL A 123 -42.77 -25.56 -18.63
C VAL A 123 -42.99 -27.06 -18.86
N ARG A 124 -43.53 -27.72 -17.83
CA ARG A 124 -44.52 -28.83 -17.81
C ARG A 124 -44.43 -29.98 -18.84
N ASP A 125 -44.11 -31.15 -18.31
CA ASP A 125 -44.88 -32.41 -18.30
C ASP A 125 -46.02 -32.67 -19.31
N GLY A 126 -46.08 -33.90 -19.84
CA GLY A 126 -47.36 -34.52 -20.24
C GLY A 126 -47.32 -35.76 -21.17
N LEU A 127 -47.43 -36.97 -20.59
CA LEU A 127 -47.91 -38.24 -21.22
C LEU A 127 -46.98 -38.89 -22.31
N SER A 128 -46.94 -40.21 -22.57
CA SER A 128 -47.66 -41.36 -21.97
C SER A 128 -46.89 -42.71 -22.06
N LEU A 129 -46.94 -43.50 -20.97
CA LEU A 129 -47.03 -44.97 -20.84
C LEU A 129 -46.37 -45.98 -21.84
N ALA A 130 -45.36 -46.69 -21.33
CA ALA A 130 -45.35 -48.15 -21.03
C ALA A 130 -44.85 -49.27 -22.02
N ARG A 131 -44.23 -50.28 -21.36
CA ARG A 131 -44.17 -51.75 -21.61
C ARG A 131 -43.05 -52.41 -22.46
N GLU A 132 -42.26 -53.23 -21.74
CA GLU A 132 -41.59 -54.51 -22.12
C GLU A 132 -42.59 -55.63 -22.51
N PRO A 133 -42.15 -56.87 -22.88
CA PRO A 133 -40.86 -57.36 -23.45
C PRO A 133 -41.07 -58.39 -24.61
N THR A 134 -40.01 -59.04 -25.15
CA THR A 134 -39.94 -60.51 -25.50
C THR A 134 -38.57 -60.94 -26.11
N ARG A 135 -38.36 -62.25 -26.33
CA ARG A 135 -37.08 -62.89 -26.75
C ARG A 135 -37.33 -64.22 -27.50
N ALA A 136 -36.30 -64.75 -28.20
CA ALA A 136 -36.19 -66.10 -28.80
C ALA A 136 -36.88 -66.26 -30.18
N PRO A 137 -36.62 -67.33 -31.01
CA PRO A 137 -35.94 -68.61 -30.71
C PRO A 137 -34.87 -69.10 -31.73
N GLY A 138 -34.23 -70.26 -31.45
CA GLY A 138 -33.48 -71.06 -32.44
C GLY A 138 -32.20 -71.77 -31.93
N GLY A 139 -32.02 -73.05 -32.29
CA GLY A 139 -30.82 -73.90 -32.12
C GLY A 139 -30.87 -75.09 -33.11
N PRO A 140 -30.11 -76.20 -32.98
CA PRO A 140 -29.13 -76.54 -31.94
C PRO A 140 -27.78 -77.16 -32.46
N ALA A 141 -26.88 -77.46 -31.51
CA ALA A 141 -25.84 -78.52 -31.46
C ALA A 141 -25.11 -79.05 -32.72
N SER A 142 -23.76 -79.02 -32.66
CA SER A 142 -22.88 -80.07 -33.21
C SER A 142 -21.58 -80.18 -32.40
N ARG A 143 -20.88 -81.32 -32.48
CA ARG A 143 -19.53 -81.54 -31.93
C ARG A 143 -18.48 -81.42 -33.05
N ASN A 144 -17.27 -80.98 -32.72
CA ASN A 144 -16.05 -81.81 -32.85
C ASN A 144 -14.83 -81.10 -32.24
N GLU A 145 -13.75 -81.85 -32.10
CA GLU A 145 -12.54 -81.49 -31.34
C GLU A 145 -11.41 -80.93 -32.22
N ALA A 146 -10.38 -80.45 -31.51
CA ALA A 146 -8.94 -80.61 -31.81
C ALA A 146 -8.15 -79.39 -32.34
N HIS A 147 -6.88 -79.36 -31.90
CA HIS A 147 -5.75 -78.54 -32.32
C HIS A 147 -5.92 -77.02 -32.44
N GLU A 148 -5.48 -76.26 -31.41
CA GLU A 148 -4.46 -75.19 -31.57
C GLU A 148 -3.92 -74.62 -30.23
N THR A 149 -3.52 -75.48 -29.29
CA THR A 149 -2.98 -75.06 -27.98
C THR A 149 -1.59 -74.40 -28.01
N GLY A 150 -0.93 -74.31 -29.17
CA GLY A 150 0.42 -73.75 -29.33
C GLY A 150 0.50 -72.23 -29.49
N VAL A 151 -0.39 -71.62 -30.27
CA VAL A 151 -0.23 -70.23 -30.76
C VAL A 151 -0.60 -69.18 -29.69
N ILE A 152 -1.58 -69.48 -28.84
CA ILE A 152 -2.11 -68.51 -27.86
C ILE A 152 -1.08 -68.23 -26.72
N GLN A 153 -0.21 -69.19 -26.39
CA GLN A 153 0.78 -69.01 -25.32
C GLN A 153 2.00 -68.18 -25.78
N THR A 154 2.45 -68.32 -27.03
CA THR A 154 3.57 -67.53 -27.57
C THR A 154 3.18 -66.07 -27.75
N LEU A 155 1.99 -65.79 -28.28
CA LEU A 155 1.45 -64.43 -28.41
C LEU A 155 1.31 -63.73 -27.06
N ARG A 156 0.84 -64.42 -26.00
CA ARG A 156 0.78 -63.85 -24.65
C ARG A 156 2.16 -63.51 -24.07
N ARG A 157 3.19 -64.33 -24.31
CA ARG A 157 4.56 -64.04 -23.85
C ARG A 157 5.19 -62.85 -24.60
N LEU A 158 4.95 -62.74 -25.91
CA LEU A 158 5.38 -61.58 -26.70
C LEU A 158 4.69 -60.28 -26.26
N ALA A 159 3.38 -60.31 -26.02
CA ALA A 159 2.64 -59.14 -25.54
C ALA A 159 3.14 -58.64 -24.16
N ILE A 160 3.39 -59.55 -23.22
CA ILE A 160 3.96 -59.19 -21.90
C ILE A 160 5.38 -58.66 -22.05
N GLY A 161 6.22 -59.29 -22.88
CA GLY A 161 7.58 -58.82 -23.15
C GLY A 161 7.63 -57.40 -23.75
N LEU A 162 6.74 -57.09 -24.69
CA LEU A 162 6.65 -55.77 -25.31
C LEU A 162 6.19 -54.70 -24.31
N VAL A 163 5.20 -55.00 -23.45
CA VAL A 163 4.73 -54.07 -22.41
C VAL A 163 5.80 -53.82 -21.35
N VAL A 164 6.54 -54.85 -20.92
CA VAL A 164 7.66 -54.68 -19.97
C VAL A 164 8.78 -53.86 -20.61
N LEU A 165 9.14 -54.11 -21.87
CA LEU A 165 10.18 -53.35 -22.57
C LEU A 165 9.80 -51.87 -22.72
N LEU A 166 8.55 -51.57 -23.09
CA LEU A 166 8.04 -50.20 -23.19
C LEU A 166 8.07 -49.47 -21.84
N ILE A 167 7.69 -50.14 -20.75
CA ILE A 167 7.76 -49.60 -19.39
C ILE A 167 9.22 -49.32 -18.99
N VAL A 168 10.16 -50.23 -19.28
CA VAL A 168 11.59 -50.01 -18.99
C VAL A 168 12.15 -48.81 -19.78
N THR A 169 11.81 -48.66 -21.07
CA THR A 169 12.22 -47.48 -21.85
C THR A 169 11.59 -46.16 -21.37
N ALA A 170 10.37 -46.21 -20.82
CA ALA A 170 9.73 -45.04 -20.23
C ALA A 170 10.41 -44.63 -18.90
N ILE A 171 10.81 -45.60 -18.07
CA ILE A 171 11.53 -45.35 -16.81
C ILE A 171 12.90 -44.71 -17.09
N SER A 172 13.66 -45.20 -18.08
CA SER A 172 14.93 -44.59 -18.51
C SER A 172 14.80 -43.18 -19.13
N SER A 173 13.57 -42.69 -19.34
CA SER A 173 13.29 -41.34 -19.84
C SER A 173 12.81 -40.37 -18.74
N ALA A 174 12.64 -40.84 -17.49
CA ALA A 174 12.13 -40.01 -16.39
C ALA A 174 13.20 -39.05 -15.83
N ASP A 175 14.47 -39.45 -15.86
CA ASP A 175 15.59 -38.65 -15.34
C ASP A 175 15.82 -37.36 -16.16
N THR A 176 15.65 -37.41 -17.49
CA THR A 176 15.88 -36.25 -18.38
C THR A 176 14.76 -35.21 -18.34
N ILE A 177 13.52 -35.61 -18.04
CA ILE A 177 12.40 -34.66 -17.86
C ILE A 177 12.52 -33.95 -16.49
N SER A 178 13.06 -34.64 -15.48
CA SER A 178 13.26 -34.08 -14.14
C SER A 178 14.29 -32.94 -14.07
N GLU A 179 15.16 -32.81 -15.07
CA GLU A 179 16.13 -31.70 -15.14
C GLU A 179 15.52 -30.41 -15.68
N VAL A 180 14.53 -30.50 -16.58
CA VAL A 180 13.82 -29.34 -17.17
C VAL A 180 12.85 -28.69 -16.18
N LEU A 181 12.35 -29.45 -15.20
CA LEU A 181 11.48 -28.93 -14.12
C LEU A 181 12.24 -28.61 -12.81
N ARG A 182 13.58 -28.64 -12.78
CA ARG A 182 14.31 -28.05 -11.66
C ARG A 182 14.02 -26.54 -11.63
N PRO A 183 13.53 -25.96 -10.52
CA PRO A 183 13.54 -24.52 -10.36
C PRO A 183 14.98 -24.05 -10.56
N GLN A 184 15.20 -23.12 -11.48
CA GLN A 184 16.51 -22.48 -11.60
C GLN A 184 16.89 -21.93 -10.23
N PRO A 185 18.08 -22.24 -9.68
CA PRO A 185 18.53 -21.65 -8.43
C PRO A 185 18.41 -20.14 -8.54
N GLN A 186 17.57 -19.53 -7.69
CA GLN A 186 17.39 -18.07 -7.69
C GLN A 186 18.76 -17.45 -7.52
N ALA A 187 19.20 -16.66 -8.51
CA ALA A 187 20.59 -16.26 -8.66
C ALA A 187 21.14 -15.71 -7.32
N ALA A 188 22.12 -16.42 -6.76
CA ALA A 188 22.70 -16.12 -5.46
C ALA A 188 23.52 -14.82 -5.56
N GLY A 189 22.84 -13.69 -5.34
CA GLY A 189 23.32 -12.37 -5.72
C GLY A 189 22.30 -11.53 -6.50
N GLN A 190 21.01 -11.63 -6.19
CA GLN A 190 19.99 -10.67 -6.64
C GLN A 190 19.19 -10.17 -5.43
N VAL A 191 19.05 -8.85 -5.31
CA VAL A 191 18.15 -8.21 -4.34
C VAL A 191 16.74 -8.17 -4.91
N ARG A 192 15.74 -8.46 -4.07
CA ARG A 192 14.32 -8.45 -4.43
C ARG A 192 13.61 -7.48 -3.50
N VAL A 193 13.26 -6.32 -4.02
CA VAL A 193 12.46 -5.30 -3.36
C VAL A 193 10.98 -5.58 -3.68
N VAL A 194 10.13 -5.60 -2.66
CA VAL A 194 8.69 -5.34 -2.85
C VAL A 194 8.37 -4.01 -2.20
N ALA A 195 7.53 -3.20 -2.84
CA ALA A 195 6.98 -1.99 -2.26
C ALA A 195 5.47 -2.15 -2.12
N LEU A 196 5.01 -2.04 -0.88
CA LEU A 196 3.64 -2.21 -0.45
C LEU A 196 3.11 -0.85 0.01
N GLY A 197 1.86 -0.53 -0.30
CA GLY A 197 1.29 0.74 0.15
C GLY A 197 0.25 1.34 -0.78
N ASP A 198 0.12 2.65 -0.67
CA ASP A 198 -0.97 3.42 -1.24
C ASP A 198 -0.61 4.13 -2.58
N SER A 199 -1.27 5.26 -2.83
CA SER A 199 -1.01 6.16 -3.95
C SER A 199 0.44 6.66 -3.99
N VAL A 200 1.06 6.91 -2.85
CA VAL A 200 2.46 7.36 -2.73
C VAL A 200 3.41 6.26 -3.20
N THR A 201 3.17 5.01 -2.80
CA THR A 201 3.92 3.86 -3.32
C THR A 201 3.69 3.66 -4.83
N SER A 202 2.46 3.85 -5.30
CA SER A 202 2.11 3.67 -6.74
C SER A 202 2.74 4.70 -7.69
N GLY A 203 3.14 5.89 -7.20
CA GLY A 203 3.52 7.02 -8.05
C GLY A 203 2.34 7.82 -8.61
N HIS A 204 1.23 7.89 -7.86
CA HIS A 204 0.01 8.57 -8.30
C HIS A 204 0.27 10.06 -8.58
N ASN A 205 -0.32 10.58 -9.66
CA ASN A 205 -0.23 11.97 -10.14
C ASN A 205 1.18 12.54 -10.44
N CYS A 206 2.28 11.84 -10.14
CA CYS A 206 3.64 12.35 -10.37
C CYS A 206 4.06 12.37 -11.85
N ASN A 207 3.43 11.55 -12.71
CA ASN A 207 3.80 11.34 -14.12
C ASN A 207 5.30 10.99 -14.31
N CYS A 208 5.83 10.14 -13.42
CA CYS A 208 7.24 9.90 -13.21
C CYS A 208 7.52 8.42 -12.89
N ALA A 209 8.79 8.04 -12.75
CA ALA A 209 9.14 6.77 -12.08
C ALA A 209 8.87 6.91 -10.57
N ALA A 210 8.02 6.04 -10.03
CA ALA A 210 7.70 6.05 -8.60
C ALA A 210 8.94 5.76 -7.72
N PHE A 211 8.93 6.24 -6.47
CA PHE A 211 10.07 6.08 -5.55
C PHE A 211 10.60 4.64 -5.39
N PRO A 212 9.79 3.55 -5.47
CA PRO A 212 10.32 2.20 -5.35
C PRO A 212 11.32 1.82 -6.45
N GLN A 213 11.11 2.29 -7.69
CA GLN A 213 12.04 2.03 -8.79
C GLN A 213 13.32 2.84 -8.60
N MET A 214 13.20 4.14 -8.34
CA MET A 214 14.34 5.03 -8.03
C MET A 214 15.18 4.49 -6.88
N TYR A 215 14.55 3.94 -5.83
CA TYR A 215 15.23 3.27 -4.72
C TYR A 215 15.96 2.01 -5.16
N GLY A 216 15.35 1.18 -6.02
CA GLY A 216 15.99 -0.03 -6.56
C GLY A 216 17.22 0.29 -7.42
N ASP A 217 17.12 1.31 -8.28
CA ASP A 217 18.22 1.80 -9.11
C ASP A 217 19.37 2.32 -8.22
N LEU A 218 19.06 3.17 -7.24
CA LEU A 218 20.03 3.68 -6.26
C LEU A 218 20.65 2.57 -5.40
N LEU A 219 19.91 1.51 -5.07
CA LEU A 219 20.42 0.37 -4.31
C LEU A 219 21.33 -0.53 -5.16
N HIS A 220 21.06 -0.65 -6.46
CA HIS A 220 21.95 -1.30 -7.42
C HIS A 220 23.28 -0.54 -7.48
N ASP A 221 23.25 0.76 -7.78
CA ASP A 221 24.44 1.64 -7.85
C ASP A 221 25.27 1.60 -6.56
N ARG A 222 24.62 1.51 -5.39
CA ARG A 222 25.27 1.47 -4.08
C ARG A 222 25.92 0.12 -3.73
N SER A 223 25.55 -0.97 -4.42
CA SER A 223 25.93 -2.34 -4.02
C SER A 223 26.62 -3.18 -5.11
N ASP A 224 26.56 -2.78 -6.38
CA ASP A 224 26.97 -3.59 -7.54
C ASP A 224 26.25 -4.95 -7.64
N VAL A 225 25.07 -5.05 -7.01
CA VAL A 225 24.21 -6.25 -7.02
C VAL A 225 22.95 -5.95 -7.83
N PRO A 226 22.53 -6.82 -8.77
CA PRO A 226 21.27 -6.67 -9.49
C PRO A 226 20.06 -6.55 -8.54
N VAL A 227 19.23 -5.53 -8.74
CA VAL A 227 17.99 -5.32 -7.97
C VAL A 227 16.77 -5.57 -8.88
N LEU A 228 15.79 -6.31 -8.37
CA LEU A 228 14.46 -6.42 -8.95
C LEU A 228 13.43 -5.75 -8.03
N VAL A 229 12.63 -4.83 -8.57
CA VAL A 229 11.58 -4.11 -7.83
C VAL A 229 10.19 -4.61 -8.26
N ASN A 230 9.36 -5.01 -7.30
CA ASN A 230 7.93 -5.19 -7.49
C ASN A 230 7.20 -4.05 -6.79
N ASN A 231 6.78 -3.02 -7.55
CA ASN A 231 5.91 -1.98 -7.02
C ASN A 231 4.46 -2.49 -7.02
N LEU A 232 3.86 -2.60 -5.83
CA LEU A 232 2.49 -3.03 -5.60
C LEU A 232 1.67 -1.97 -4.83
N GLY A 233 2.05 -0.70 -4.94
CA GLY A 233 1.25 0.41 -4.42
C GLY A 233 -0.08 0.56 -5.15
N VAL A 234 -1.16 0.84 -4.43
CA VAL A 234 -2.52 1.00 -4.97
C VAL A 234 -3.11 2.32 -4.48
N ALA A 235 -3.53 3.20 -5.40
CA ALA A 235 -4.12 4.49 -5.02
C ALA A 235 -5.40 4.32 -4.18
N GLY A 236 -5.47 5.02 -3.05
CA GLY A 236 -6.59 4.93 -2.09
C GLY A 236 -6.56 3.70 -1.16
N LEU A 237 -5.45 2.96 -1.08
CA LEU A 237 -5.33 1.81 -0.17
C LEU A 237 -5.14 2.26 1.29
N ASP A 238 -5.94 1.70 2.19
CA ASP A 238 -5.85 1.82 3.65
C ASP A 238 -5.10 0.61 4.27
N SER A 239 -4.77 0.67 5.56
CA SER A 239 -4.09 -0.45 6.25
C SER A 239 -4.88 -1.75 6.22
N ASN A 240 -6.21 -1.67 6.27
CA ASN A 240 -7.10 -2.82 6.19
C ASN A 240 -7.11 -3.42 4.76
N GLY A 241 -7.15 -2.59 3.71
CA GLY A 241 -6.99 -3.01 2.33
C GLY A 241 -5.64 -3.66 2.04
N LEU A 242 -4.53 -3.12 2.57
CA LEU A 242 -3.21 -3.74 2.46
C LEU A 242 -3.13 -5.09 3.19
N LEU A 243 -3.70 -5.18 4.39
CA LEU A 243 -3.80 -6.45 5.11
C LEU A 243 -4.64 -7.48 4.33
N GLN A 244 -5.74 -7.06 3.69
CA GLN A 244 -6.53 -7.94 2.83
C GLN A 244 -5.74 -8.38 1.59
N LEU A 245 -5.02 -7.47 0.92
CA LEU A 245 -4.15 -7.75 -0.22
C LEU A 245 -3.11 -8.84 0.11
N LEU A 246 -2.42 -8.70 1.24
CA LEU A 246 -1.44 -9.67 1.72
C LEU A 246 -2.06 -11.01 2.15
N ASN A 247 -3.36 -11.06 2.46
CA ASN A 247 -4.08 -12.30 2.79
C ASN A 247 -4.72 -13.00 1.57
N GLN A 248 -4.69 -12.39 0.38
CA GLN A 248 -5.18 -13.03 -0.85
C GLN A 248 -4.20 -14.11 -1.33
N ARG A 249 -4.63 -15.38 -1.24
CA ARG A 249 -3.81 -16.54 -1.65
C ARG A 249 -3.51 -16.54 -3.15
N ASN A 250 -2.27 -16.89 -3.49
CA ASN A 250 -1.69 -16.86 -4.83
C ASN A 250 -1.70 -15.47 -5.51
N SER A 251 -1.95 -14.38 -4.78
CA SER A 251 -1.90 -13.03 -5.33
C SER A 251 -0.47 -12.61 -5.69
N PRO A 252 -0.27 -11.61 -6.57
CA PRO A 252 1.03 -11.00 -6.81
C PRO A 252 1.67 -10.44 -5.52
N ALA A 253 0.86 -9.97 -4.57
CA ALA A 253 1.33 -9.47 -3.28
C ALA A 253 1.86 -10.58 -2.36
N GLU A 254 1.16 -11.72 -2.26
CA GLU A 254 1.67 -12.90 -1.55
C GLU A 254 2.98 -13.39 -2.19
N GLN A 255 3.01 -13.55 -3.51
CA GLN A 255 4.18 -14.07 -4.23
C GLN A 255 5.40 -13.14 -4.16
N ALA A 256 5.22 -11.83 -4.39
CA ALA A 256 6.32 -10.86 -4.35
C ALA A 256 6.85 -10.68 -2.92
N THR A 257 5.97 -10.62 -1.91
CA THR A 257 6.38 -10.50 -0.51
C THR A 257 7.12 -11.73 -0.03
N ALA A 258 6.66 -12.94 -0.37
CA ALA A 258 7.37 -14.18 -0.03
C ALA A 258 8.78 -14.22 -0.65
N ALA A 259 8.97 -13.67 -1.85
CA ALA A 259 10.25 -13.66 -2.55
C ALA A 259 11.19 -12.49 -2.20
N ALA A 260 10.71 -11.42 -1.57
CA ALA A 260 11.46 -10.18 -1.36
C ALA A 260 12.37 -10.21 -0.12
N ASN A 261 13.63 -9.82 -0.25
CA ASN A 261 14.54 -9.63 0.90
C ASN A 261 14.62 -8.16 1.37
N VAL A 262 13.99 -7.24 0.65
CA VAL A 262 13.73 -5.86 1.07
C VAL A 262 12.23 -5.57 0.91
N VAL A 263 11.59 -5.03 1.95
CA VAL A 263 10.18 -4.63 1.94
C VAL A 263 10.09 -3.15 2.26
N LEU A 264 9.48 -2.37 1.36
CA LEU A 264 9.15 -0.96 1.58
C LEU A 264 7.66 -0.84 1.90
N ILE A 265 7.29 -0.06 2.91
CA ILE A 265 5.90 0.14 3.33
C ILE A 265 5.60 1.64 3.46
N THR A 266 4.57 2.11 2.77
CA THR A 266 3.97 3.45 2.96
C THR A 266 2.45 3.28 3.02
N ILE A 267 1.89 3.29 4.22
CA ILE A 267 0.46 3.04 4.47
C ILE A 267 0.01 3.78 5.74
N GLY A 268 -1.25 4.23 5.76
CA GLY A 268 -1.86 4.86 6.94
C GLY A 268 -2.53 6.21 6.69
N ALA A 269 -2.32 6.86 5.54
CA ALA A 269 -2.99 8.13 5.23
C ALA A 269 -4.48 7.95 4.91
N ASN A 270 -4.81 7.00 4.04
CA ASN A 270 -6.19 6.76 3.58
C ASN A 270 -7.12 6.22 4.69
N ASP A 271 -6.57 5.66 5.77
CA ASP A 271 -7.30 5.21 6.95
C ASP A 271 -8.14 6.32 7.61
N PHE A 272 -7.81 7.61 7.36
CA PHE A 272 -8.55 8.77 7.86
C PHE A 272 -9.50 9.41 6.82
N GLY A 273 -9.68 8.78 5.65
CA GLY A 273 -10.39 9.35 4.50
C GLY A 273 -11.84 9.76 4.79
N ASP A 274 -12.57 8.97 5.58
CA ASP A 274 -13.97 9.25 5.94
C ASP A 274 -14.14 10.52 6.80
N HIS A 275 -13.08 10.99 7.46
CA HIS A 275 -13.04 12.22 8.26
C HIS A 275 -12.17 13.35 7.67
N HIS A 276 -11.74 13.25 6.39
CA HIS A 276 -10.96 14.29 5.70
C HIS A 276 -11.59 15.69 5.85
N ASP A 277 -12.90 15.85 5.62
CA ASP A 277 -13.55 17.16 5.65
C ASP A 277 -13.64 17.73 7.07
N ASP A 278 -13.85 16.89 8.10
CA ASP A 278 -13.91 17.34 9.50
C ASP A 278 -12.54 17.79 10.01
N VAL A 279 -11.47 17.05 9.66
CA VAL A 279 -10.09 17.42 10.00
C VAL A 279 -9.67 18.68 9.24
N THR A 280 -9.83 18.71 7.92
CA THR A 280 -9.27 19.77 7.06
C THR A 280 -10.07 21.08 7.07
N SER A 281 -11.33 21.06 7.51
CA SER A 281 -12.08 22.26 7.92
C SER A 281 -11.76 22.69 9.36
N GLY A 282 -11.18 21.81 10.18
CA GLY A 282 -10.94 22.03 11.60
C GLY A 282 -12.24 22.07 12.41
N GLN A 283 -13.19 21.17 12.11
CA GLN A 283 -14.47 21.00 12.82
C GLN A 283 -14.52 19.77 13.73
N CYS A 284 -13.51 18.91 13.70
CA CYS A 284 -13.34 17.81 14.66
C CYS A 284 -13.49 18.25 16.12
N THR A 285 -14.57 17.80 16.78
CA THR A 285 -14.83 18.06 18.19
C THR A 285 -14.28 16.93 19.07
N GLY A 286 -13.12 17.15 19.69
CA GLY A 286 -12.40 16.11 20.41
C GLY A 286 -11.52 15.29 19.46
N ASP A 287 -11.29 14.02 19.79
CA ASP A 287 -10.57 13.09 18.91
C ASP A 287 -11.56 12.43 17.93
N CYS A 288 -11.78 13.07 16.79
CA CYS A 288 -12.76 12.63 15.77
C CYS A 288 -12.34 11.36 15.01
N VAL A 289 -11.08 10.95 15.13
CA VAL A 289 -10.49 9.82 14.39
C VAL A 289 -9.90 8.76 15.35
N SER A 290 -10.50 8.62 16.54
CA SER A 290 -10.02 7.68 17.56
C SER A 290 -10.05 6.24 17.07
N ASP A 291 -11.14 5.86 16.42
CA ASP A 291 -11.47 4.47 16.09
C ASP A 291 -10.67 4.03 14.85
N GLU A 292 -10.51 4.92 13.87
CA GLU A 292 -9.60 4.78 12.72
C GLU A 292 -8.15 4.67 13.17
N PHE A 293 -7.73 5.49 14.15
CA PHE A 293 -6.36 5.47 14.66
C PHE A 293 -6.05 4.19 15.44
N GLU A 294 -6.95 3.73 16.31
CA GLU A 294 -6.81 2.43 16.98
C GLU A 294 -6.81 1.29 15.95
N GLN A 295 -7.65 1.36 14.91
CA GLN A 295 -7.70 0.36 13.87
C GLN A 295 -6.42 0.32 13.01
N LEU A 296 -5.84 1.49 12.69
CA LEU A 296 -4.54 1.61 12.01
C LEU A 296 -3.42 0.98 12.86
N GLN A 297 -3.31 1.32 14.14
CA GLN A 297 -2.32 0.73 15.04
C GLN A 297 -2.42 -0.80 15.09
N VAL A 298 -3.64 -1.32 15.18
CA VAL A 298 -3.92 -2.76 15.17
C VAL A 298 -3.59 -3.42 13.82
N ASN A 299 -3.73 -2.72 12.70
CA ASN A 299 -3.44 -3.27 11.38
C ASN A 299 -1.96 -3.20 10.99
N LEU A 300 -1.22 -2.17 11.41
CA LEU A 300 0.23 -2.08 11.20
C LEU A 300 0.95 -3.32 11.76
N GLY A 301 0.61 -3.74 12.99
CA GLY A 301 1.13 -4.99 13.56
C GLY A 301 0.77 -6.23 12.73
N LYS A 302 -0.50 -6.39 12.35
CA LYS A 302 -0.95 -7.54 11.52
C LYS A 302 -0.32 -7.57 10.12
N ILE A 303 0.01 -6.41 9.54
CA ILE A 303 0.71 -6.31 8.26
C ILE A 303 2.13 -6.88 8.40
N LEU A 304 2.85 -6.49 9.46
CA LEU A 304 4.19 -6.96 9.76
C LEU A 304 4.20 -8.46 10.11
N ASP A 305 3.31 -8.92 11.00
CA ASP A 305 3.06 -10.34 11.28
C ASP A 305 2.87 -11.14 9.98
N ARG A 306 2.03 -10.63 9.06
CA ARG A 306 1.73 -11.29 7.79
C ARG A 306 2.92 -11.28 6.84
N ILE A 307 3.73 -10.23 6.83
CA ILE A 307 4.99 -10.17 6.06
C ILE A 307 5.97 -11.22 6.58
N HIS A 308 6.17 -11.34 7.89
CA HIS A 308 7.05 -12.37 8.47
C HIS A 308 6.57 -13.80 8.18
N VAL A 309 5.25 -14.04 8.27
CA VAL A 309 4.65 -15.32 7.86
C VAL A 309 4.89 -15.62 6.39
N LEU A 310 4.71 -14.64 5.49
CA LEU A 310 4.98 -14.79 4.05
C LEU A 310 6.46 -15.02 3.74
N ARG A 311 7.34 -14.38 4.52
CA ARG A 311 8.79 -14.56 4.47
C ARG A 311 9.29 -15.82 5.16
N ALA A 312 8.40 -16.62 5.78
CA ALA A 312 8.75 -17.77 6.63
C ALA A 312 9.79 -17.43 7.72
N ASN A 313 9.75 -16.20 8.23
CA ASN A 313 10.74 -15.61 9.15
C ASN A 313 12.19 -15.58 8.62
N LEU A 314 12.38 -15.61 7.29
CA LEU A 314 13.69 -15.34 6.68
C LEU A 314 14.09 -13.88 6.95
N PRO A 315 15.34 -13.60 7.38
CA PRO A 315 15.87 -12.25 7.52
C PRO A 315 15.62 -11.40 6.27
N THR A 316 15.04 -10.21 6.53
CA THR A 316 14.43 -9.31 5.55
C THR A 316 14.65 -7.88 6.05
N THR A 317 15.02 -6.97 5.16
CA THR A 317 15.13 -5.54 5.51
C THR A 317 13.76 -4.88 5.32
N ILE A 318 13.06 -4.53 6.40
CA ILE A 318 11.76 -3.84 6.33
C ILE A 318 11.98 -2.34 6.62
N LEU A 319 11.51 -1.48 5.72
CA LEU A 319 11.54 -0.03 5.85
C LEU A 319 10.12 0.54 5.77
N MET A 320 9.68 1.26 6.79
CA MET A 320 8.35 1.88 6.88
C MET A 320 8.48 3.40 6.84
N THR A 321 7.92 4.07 5.84
CA THR A 321 7.93 5.54 5.80
C THR A 321 6.79 6.12 6.62
N GLY A 322 7.02 7.30 7.21
CA GLY A 322 5.93 8.20 7.54
C GLY A 322 5.34 8.89 6.30
N TYR A 323 4.67 10.01 6.52
CA TYR A 323 4.19 10.97 5.51
C TYR A 323 4.64 12.40 5.88
N TRP A 324 4.75 13.30 4.90
CA TRP A 324 4.90 14.74 5.14
C TRP A 324 3.59 15.36 5.65
N ASN A 325 2.46 14.93 5.08
CA ASN A 325 1.10 15.20 5.55
C ASN A 325 0.22 14.02 5.13
N VAL A 326 -0.77 13.62 5.94
CA VAL A 326 -1.75 12.56 5.59
C VAL A 326 -2.82 13.06 4.61
N PHE A 327 -2.95 14.37 4.44
CA PHE A 327 -3.74 15.02 3.39
C PHE A 327 -2.87 16.06 2.67
N LYS A 328 -3.48 17.03 1.97
CA LYS A 328 -2.75 18.04 1.20
C LYS A 328 -1.86 18.92 2.06
N ASP A 329 -0.75 19.36 1.48
CA ASP A 329 0.06 20.47 1.98
C ASP A 329 0.37 21.54 0.91
N GLY A 330 1.41 22.34 1.13
CA GLY A 330 1.90 23.39 0.26
C GLY A 330 0.84 24.46 -0.02
N ASP A 331 1.00 25.12 -1.16
CA ASP A 331 0.06 26.15 -1.59
C ASP A 331 -1.36 25.63 -1.89
N VAL A 332 -1.57 24.32 -2.05
CA VAL A 332 -2.94 23.79 -2.22
C VAL A 332 -3.67 23.77 -0.88
N ALA A 333 -3.07 23.23 0.18
CA ALA A 333 -3.64 23.27 1.52
C ALA A 333 -3.87 24.72 2.00
N LYS A 334 -2.91 25.62 1.76
CA LYS A 334 -3.05 27.06 2.10
C LYS A 334 -4.25 27.73 1.41
N ARG A 335 -4.75 27.18 0.28
CA ARG A 335 -5.94 27.67 -0.45
C ARG A 335 -7.23 26.92 -0.12
N GLN A 336 -7.17 25.62 0.19
CA GLN A 336 -8.36 24.76 0.35
C GLN A 336 -8.77 24.56 1.81
N TYR A 337 -7.81 24.55 2.74
CA TYR A 337 -8.04 24.19 4.15
C TYR A 337 -8.03 25.43 5.06
N THR A 338 -8.77 25.36 6.16
CA THR A 338 -8.78 26.44 7.16
C THR A 338 -7.44 26.49 7.91
N PRO A 339 -7.07 27.62 8.54
CA PRO A 339 -5.85 27.68 9.36
C PRO A 339 -5.86 26.66 10.51
N SER A 340 -7.02 26.38 11.11
CA SER A 340 -7.22 25.34 12.12
C SER A 340 -7.14 23.93 11.52
N GLY A 341 -7.72 23.72 10.33
CA GLY A 341 -7.71 22.42 9.67
C GLY A 341 -6.34 21.99 9.17
N ARG A 342 -5.48 22.93 8.74
CA ARG A 342 -4.07 22.62 8.46
C ARG A 342 -3.31 22.18 9.71
N ILE A 343 -3.54 22.86 10.85
CA ILE A 343 -2.97 22.46 12.15
C ILE A 343 -3.48 21.08 12.57
N ALA A 344 -4.75 20.75 12.33
CA ALA A 344 -5.31 19.43 12.62
C ALA A 344 -4.71 18.34 11.71
N SER A 345 -4.50 18.62 10.42
CA SER A 345 -3.86 17.71 9.45
C SER A 345 -2.41 17.41 9.82
N ASP A 346 -1.63 18.44 10.19
CA ASP A 346 -0.28 18.32 10.74
C ASP A 346 -0.27 17.46 12.03
N GLN A 347 -1.09 17.80 13.02
CA GLN A 347 -1.17 17.05 14.28
C GLN A 347 -1.56 15.59 14.08
N LEU A 348 -2.48 15.29 13.15
CA LEU A 348 -2.83 13.93 12.76
C LEU A 348 -1.65 13.24 12.06
N THR A 349 -0.92 13.93 11.20
CA THR A 349 0.28 13.40 10.53
C THR A 349 1.36 13.01 11.53
N VAL A 350 1.70 13.90 12.46
CA VAL A 350 2.70 13.64 13.52
C VAL A 350 2.27 12.45 14.39
N ARG A 351 0.98 12.35 14.72
CA ARG A 351 0.40 11.22 15.47
C ARG A 351 0.48 9.90 14.69
N THR A 352 0.17 9.91 13.40
CA THR A 352 0.24 8.76 12.49
C THR A 352 1.67 8.30 12.24
N ASN A 353 2.59 9.23 12.02
CA ASN A 353 4.03 8.96 11.93
C ASN A 353 4.57 8.32 13.22
N ALA A 354 4.12 8.78 14.38
CA ALA A 354 4.47 8.15 15.66
C ALA A 354 3.90 6.73 15.81
N ALA A 355 2.72 6.43 15.28
CA ALA A 355 2.17 5.08 15.25
C ALA A 355 2.96 4.14 14.32
N ILE A 356 3.31 4.61 13.12
CA ILE A 356 4.15 3.87 12.17
C ILE A 356 5.55 3.61 12.76
N ALA A 357 6.15 4.62 13.40
CA ALA A 357 7.44 4.48 14.07
C ALA A 357 7.39 3.48 15.24
N ALA A 358 6.34 3.50 16.05
CA ALA A 358 6.15 2.55 17.14
C ALA A 358 5.92 1.12 16.65
N ALA A 359 5.17 0.93 15.55
CA ALA A 359 4.98 -0.37 14.92
C ALA A 359 6.30 -0.92 14.35
N ALA A 360 7.07 -0.09 13.63
CA ALA A 360 8.38 -0.47 13.11
C ALA A 360 9.35 -0.87 14.24
N GLN A 361 9.43 -0.07 15.31
CA GLN A 361 10.26 -0.35 16.47
C GLN A 361 9.88 -1.65 17.20
N ALA A 362 8.58 -1.99 17.24
CA ALA A 362 8.11 -3.23 17.86
C ALA A 362 8.47 -4.50 17.06
N ASP A 363 8.80 -4.35 15.78
CA ASP A 363 9.07 -5.42 14.80
C ASP A 363 10.57 -5.60 14.47
N ASP A 364 11.45 -4.75 15.04
CA ASP A 364 12.86 -4.57 14.61
C ASP A 364 12.98 -4.07 13.15
N ALA A 365 11.93 -3.45 12.63
CA ALA A 365 11.89 -2.80 11.33
C ALA A 365 12.37 -1.34 11.40
N THR A 366 12.82 -0.80 10.27
CA THR A 366 13.36 0.57 10.20
C THR A 366 12.26 1.58 9.90
N TYR A 367 11.95 2.47 10.85
CA TYR A 367 11.17 3.68 10.55
C TYR A 367 12.01 4.66 9.72
N VAL A 368 11.41 5.22 8.68
CA VAL A 368 12.04 6.17 7.76
C VAL A 368 11.26 7.48 7.76
N ASP A 369 11.83 8.47 8.42
CA ASP A 369 11.27 9.82 8.50
C ASP A 369 11.37 10.54 7.14
N ILE A 370 10.23 10.66 6.46
CA ILE A 370 10.06 11.53 5.28
C ILE A 370 9.29 12.82 5.60
N TYR A 371 8.92 13.04 6.87
CA TYR A 371 8.26 14.26 7.32
C TYR A 371 9.27 15.41 7.39
N THR A 372 10.30 15.25 8.23
CA THR A 372 11.35 16.27 8.43
C THR A 372 11.98 16.76 7.12
N PRO A 373 12.42 15.91 6.17
CA PRO A 373 13.03 16.39 4.92
C PRO A 373 12.05 17.07 3.94
N PHE A 374 10.73 16.91 4.10
CA PHE A 374 9.74 17.69 3.34
C PHE A 374 9.49 19.06 4.00
N GLU A 375 9.37 19.11 5.33
CA GLU A 375 9.18 20.34 6.11
C GLU A 375 10.42 21.26 6.13
N ASP A 376 11.62 20.69 6.12
CA ASP A 376 12.88 21.44 5.96
C ASP A 376 13.06 22.05 4.55
N SER A 377 12.14 21.79 3.61
CA SER A 377 12.17 22.39 2.28
C SER A 377 11.86 23.89 2.32
N THR A 378 12.60 24.69 1.55
CA THR A 378 12.32 26.12 1.41
C THR A 378 10.96 26.42 0.76
N ASP A 379 10.40 25.43 0.05
CA ASP A 379 8.98 25.36 -0.33
C ASP A 379 8.58 23.90 -0.52
N ILE A 380 7.78 23.35 0.39
CA ILE A 380 7.21 22.00 0.26
C ILE A 380 6.38 21.83 -1.01
N THR A 381 5.75 22.89 -1.54
CA THR A 381 4.97 22.82 -2.80
C THR A 381 5.84 22.38 -3.98
N SER A 382 7.14 22.70 -3.99
CA SER A 382 8.09 22.26 -5.01
C SER A 382 8.36 20.74 -5.02
N LEU A 383 8.01 20.03 -3.94
CA LEU A 383 8.09 18.56 -3.82
C LEU A 383 6.77 17.85 -4.15
N LEU A 384 5.66 18.59 -4.26
CA LEU A 384 4.30 18.05 -4.43
C LEU A 384 3.80 18.14 -5.87
N ALA A 385 2.87 17.25 -6.22
CA ALA A 385 2.10 17.28 -7.46
C ALA A 385 1.07 18.42 -7.44
N SER A 386 0.37 18.65 -8.56
CA SER A 386 -0.56 19.77 -8.72
C SER A 386 -1.82 19.68 -7.84
N ASP A 387 -2.08 18.52 -7.23
CA ASP A 387 -3.12 18.31 -6.22
C ASP A 387 -2.69 18.73 -4.81
N GLY A 388 -1.38 18.90 -4.55
CA GLY A 388 -0.80 19.14 -3.23
C GLY A 388 -0.88 17.95 -2.28
N ASP A 389 -1.36 16.80 -2.77
CA ASP A 389 -1.77 15.61 -2.03
C ASP A 389 -0.77 14.46 -2.23
N HIS A 390 -0.13 14.43 -3.40
CA HIS A 390 0.86 13.43 -3.78
C HIS A 390 2.23 14.09 -4.05
N PRO A 391 3.35 13.36 -3.96
CA PRO A 391 4.66 13.91 -4.31
C PRO A 391 4.84 13.96 -5.84
N ASN A 392 5.59 14.96 -6.32
CA ASN A 392 6.03 14.99 -7.71
C ASN A 392 7.35 14.20 -7.89
N ALA A 393 7.95 14.25 -9.07
CA ALA A 393 9.22 13.56 -9.35
C ALA A 393 10.37 13.94 -8.39
N ALA A 394 10.44 15.18 -7.90
CA ALA A 394 11.41 15.61 -6.90
C ALA A 394 11.07 15.05 -5.51
N GLY A 395 9.79 15.05 -5.11
CA GLY A 395 9.33 14.39 -3.89
C GLY A 395 9.62 12.88 -3.86
N HIS A 396 9.34 12.16 -4.96
CA HIS A 396 9.73 10.75 -5.09
C HIS A 396 11.25 10.53 -5.05
N THR A 397 12.03 11.42 -5.68
CA THR A 397 13.50 11.37 -5.62
C THR A 397 14.01 11.56 -4.19
N LEU A 398 13.36 12.43 -3.41
CA LEU A 398 13.67 12.63 -1.99
C LEU A 398 13.35 11.38 -1.17
N ILE A 399 12.13 10.83 -1.29
CA ILE A 399 11.71 9.60 -0.60
C ILE A 399 12.68 8.44 -0.90
N ALA A 400 13.02 8.22 -2.17
CA ALA A 400 13.95 7.17 -2.59
C ALA A 400 15.36 7.31 -1.96
N ARG A 401 15.87 8.55 -1.86
CA ARG A 401 17.16 8.84 -1.23
C ARG A 401 17.13 8.67 0.29
N THR A 402 16.06 9.09 0.95
CA THR A 402 15.90 8.92 2.40
C THR A 402 15.79 7.44 2.77
N LEU A 403 15.03 6.66 2.00
CA LEU A 403 15.01 5.19 2.09
C LEU A 403 16.41 4.59 1.92
N LEU A 404 17.15 4.96 0.86
CA LEU A 404 18.51 4.47 0.64
C LEU A 404 19.46 4.80 1.79
N ALA A 405 19.35 5.99 2.39
CA ALA A 405 20.16 6.42 3.53
C ALA A 405 19.84 5.61 4.80
N ALA A 406 18.58 5.22 5.00
CA ALA A 406 18.13 4.36 6.10
C ALA A 406 18.45 2.87 5.87
N THR A 407 18.60 2.42 4.62
CA THR A 407 18.85 1.01 4.29
C THR A 407 20.24 0.54 4.73
N PRO A 408 20.36 -0.53 5.55
CA PRO A 408 21.63 -1.10 5.99
C PRO A 408 22.63 -1.40 4.85
N ASN A 409 23.92 -1.34 5.17
CA ASN A 409 25.00 -1.76 4.28
C ASN A 409 26.07 -2.54 5.08
N PRO A 410 26.25 -3.86 4.85
CA PRO A 410 25.48 -4.71 3.92
C PRO A 410 23.99 -4.81 4.32
N LEU A 411 23.16 -5.23 3.36
CA LEU A 411 21.77 -5.59 3.63
C LEU A 411 21.68 -6.76 4.63
N THR A 412 20.54 -6.89 5.31
CA THR A 412 20.26 -8.03 6.18
C THR A 412 20.39 -9.34 5.39
N ALA A 413 21.42 -10.12 5.69
CA ALA A 413 21.71 -11.34 4.94
C ALA A 413 20.65 -12.41 5.21
N SER A 414 19.79 -12.68 4.22
CA SER A 414 19.03 -13.93 4.21
C SER A 414 20.03 -15.10 4.26
N PRO A 415 19.85 -16.11 5.13
CA PRO A 415 20.64 -17.32 5.12
C PRO A 415 20.62 -17.92 3.71
N ARG A 416 21.78 -18.37 3.23
CA ARG A 416 21.88 -18.99 1.90
C ARG A 416 20.88 -20.14 1.84
N GLN A 417 19.92 -20.08 0.92
CA GLN A 417 19.08 -21.24 0.61
C GLN A 417 19.95 -22.25 -0.13
N GLY A 418 20.57 -23.15 0.64
CA GLY A 418 21.63 -24.05 0.20
C GLY A 418 22.05 -24.96 1.35
N GLY A 419 21.26 -26.02 1.54
CA GLY A 419 21.46 -27.14 2.46
C GLY A 419 20.61 -28.31 2.00
#